data_AF-A0A5N6N7Y2-F1
#
_entry.id   AF-A0A5N6N7Y2-F1
#
_cell.length_a   1.000
_cell.length_b   1.000
_cell.length_c   1.000
_cell.angle_alpha   90.00
_cell.angle_beta   90.00
_cell.angle_gamma   90.00
#
_symmetry.space_group_name_H-M   'P 1'
#
loop_
_entity.id
_entity.type
_entity.pdbx_description
1 polymer ?
#
loop_
_entity_poly.entity_id
_entity_poly.type
_entity_poly.pdbx_seq_one_letter_code
_entity_poly.pdbx_strand_id
1 'polypeptide(L)'
;MSFGLTNATVSFMDLMNMLWEVMFIGHVVNLEGSMVDPAKVEMVMKWIPPKSPTEIRSFLGLADYYRRFIQVFSKIATPLTQLTKKDEKYE
;
A
#
# COMPACT_ATOMS: atom_id res chain seq x y z
N MET A 1 14.81 -0.28 -41.10
CA MET A 1 13.62 -0.88 -40.45
C MET A 1 13.46 -0.25 -39.09
N SER A 2 12.55 0.72 -38.94
CA SER A 2 12.23 1.34 -37.65
C SER A 2 11.32 0.39 -36.87
N PHE A 3 11.85 -0.24 -35.83
CA PHE A 3 11.02 -0.99 -34.88
C PHE A 3 10.02 -0.01 -34.22
N GLY A 4 8.73 -0.35 -34.32
CA GLY A 4 7.57 0.48 -33.98
C GLY A 4 7.42 0.83 -32.50
N LEU A 5 8.32 1.65 -31.97
CA LEU A 5 8.25 2.18 -30.61
C LEU A 5 7.40 3.46 -30.48
N THR A 6 6.92 4.04 -31.58
CA THR A 6 6.16 5.31 -31.56
C THR A 6 4.74 5.15 -31.04
N ASN A 7 4.21 3.91 -30.97
CA ASN A 7 2.81 3.64 -30.65
C ASN A 7 2.63 2.91 -29.32
N ALA A 8 3.71 2.60 -28.59
CA ALA A 8 3.62 1.86 -27.33
C ALA A 8 2.87 2.64 -26.24
N THR A 9 3.03 3.97 -26.20
CA THR A 9 2.32 4.83 -25.25
C THR A 9 0.83 4.93 -25.58
N VAL A 10 0.48 5.08 -26.85
CA VAL A 10 -0.91 5.18 -27.32
C VAL A 10 -1.63 3.85 -27.14
N SER A 11 -1.02 2.74 -27.56
CA SER A 11 -1.62 1.41 -27.41
C SER A 11 -1.75 0.98 -25.94
N PHE A 12 -0.84 1.44 -25.06
CA PHE A 12 -0.96 1.24 -23.62
C PHE A 12 -2.10 2.09 -23.03
N MET A 13 -2.23 3.36 -23.42
CA MET A 13 -3.33 4.23 -23.02
C MET A 13 -4.69 3.71 -23.52
N ASP A 14 -4.77 3.20 -24.75
CA ASP A 14 -5.98 2.61 -25.31
C ASP A 14 -6.36 1.30 -24.61
N LEU A 15 -5.37 0.47 -24.25
CA LEU A 15 -5.59 -0.72 -23.42
C LEU A 15 -6.09 -0.35 -22.03
N MET A 16 -5.53 0.69 -21.42
CA MET A 16 -5.98 1.21 -20.12
C MET A 16 -7.39 1.80 -20.18
N ASN A 17 -7.79 2.42 -21.30
CA ASN A 17 -9.15 2.95 -21.49
C ASN A 17 -10.19 1.86 -21.78
N MET A 18 -9.77 0.67 -22.24
CA MET A 18 -10.69 -0.48 -22.45
C MET A 18 -10.92 -1.33 -21.19
N LEU A 19 -10.02 -1.26 -20.21
CA LEU A 19 -10.14 -2.00 -18.95
C LEU A 19 -10.73 -1.10 -17.86
N TRP A 20 -11.93 -1.45 -17.39
CA TRP A 20 -12.61 -0.69 -16.33
C TRP A 20 -11.82 -0.71 -15.00
N GLU A 21 -11.10 -1.80 -14.73
CA GLU A 21 -10.23 -1.97 -13.56
C GLU A 21 -8.97 -2.76 -13.95
N VAL A 22 -7.80 -2.28 -13.55
CA VAL A 22 -6.51 -2.95 -13.79
C VAL A 22 -5.78 -3.18 -12.47
N MET A 23 -5.35 -4.42 -12.23
CA MET A 23 -4.49 -4.73 -11.10
C MET A 23 -3.04 -4.35 -11.42
N PHE A 24 -2.50 -3.35 -10.74
CA PHE A 24 -1.16 -2.82 -10.97
C PHE A 24 -0.41 -2.60 -9.65
N ILE A 25 0.72 -3.30 -9.46
CA ILE A 25 1.58 -3.24 -8.25
C ILE A 25 0.76 -3.52 -6.96
N GLY A 26 -0.30 -4.33 -7.08
CA GLY A 26 -1.22 -4.66 -5.99
C GLY A 26 -2.07 -3.49 -5.49
N HIS A 27 -2.40 -2.59 -6.41
CA HIS A 27 -3.52 -1.67 -6.35
C HIS A 27 -4.47 -1.99 -7.50
N VAL A 28 -5.76 -1.74 -7.30
CA VAL A 28 -6.76 -1.73 -8.38
C VAL A 28 -6.83 -0.29 -8.88
N VAL A 29 -6.47 -0.06 -10.13
CA VAL A 29 -6.51 1.26 -10.76
C VAL A 29 -7.72 1.31 -11.70
N ASN A 30 -8.59 2.30 -11.50
CA ASN A 30 -9.76 2.57 -12.34
C ASN A 30 -9.77 4.05 -12.76
N LEU A 31 -10.78 4.45 -13.53
CA LEU A 31 -10.94 5.83 -14.01
C LEU A 31 -11.14 6.87 -12.88
N GLU A 32 -11.58 6.43 -11.70
CA GLU A 32 -11.83 7.28 -10.53
C GLU A 32 -10.60 7.42 -9.60
N GLY A 33 -9.61 6.54 -9.73
CA GLY A 33 -8.36 6.61 -8.99
C GLY A 33 -7.69 5.26 -8.76
N SER A 34 -6.80 5.20 -7.76
CA SER A 34 -6.24 3.95 -7.27
C SER A 34 -6.91 3.54 -5.97
N MET A 35 -7.43 2.32 -5.93
CA MET A 35 -7.95 1.68 -4.74
C MET A 35 -6.94 0.64 -4.25
N VAL A 36 -6.82 0.49 -2.94
CA VAL A 36 -6.02 -0.58 -2.35
C VAL A 36 -6.70 -1.91 -2.63
N ASP A 37 -5.93 -2.91 -3.05
CA ASP A 37 -6.43 -4.27 -3.23
C ASP A 37 -7.08 -4.78 -1.93
N PRO A 38 -8.38 -5.14 -1.95
CA PRO A 38 -9.11 -5.63 -0.78
C PRO A 38 -8.42 -6.82 -0.09
N ALA A 39 -7.74 -7.69 -0.85
CA ALA A 39 -7.03 -8.84 -0.27
C ALA A 39 -5.87 -8.41 0.64
N LYS A 40 -5.21 -7.29 0.31
CA LYS A 40 -4.13 -6.73 1.15
C LYS A 40 -4.67 -6.05 2.40
N VAL A 41 -5.85 -5.43 2.30
CA VAL A 41 -6.57 -4.89 3.48
C VAL A 41 -6.95 -6.03 4.42
N GLU A 42 -7.48 -7.13 3.87
CA GLU A 42 -7.87 -8.31 4.65
C GLU A 42 -6.67 -8.93 5.40
N MET A 43 -5.49 -8.97 4.78
CA MET A 43 -4.25 -9.44 5.41
C MET A 43 -3.85 -8.56 6.61
N VAL A 44 -3.97 -7.24 6.50
CA VAL A 44 -3.72 -6.31 7.61
C VAL A 44 -4.77 -6.47 8.72
N MET A 45 -6.04 -6.69 8.34
CA MET A 45 -7.14 -6.91 9.30
C MET A 45 -6.99 -8.22 10.09
N LYS A 46 -6.40 -9.26 9.49
CA LYS A 46 -6.11 -10.55 10.13
C LYS A 46 -4.77 -10.57 10.87
N TRP A 47 -4.02 -9.47 10.88
CA TRP A 47 -2.70 -9.42 11.49
C TRP A 47 -2.81 -9.63 13.00
N ILE A 48 -2.01 -10.56 13.53
CA ILE A 48 -1.97 -10.85 14.96
C ILE A 48 -1.33 -9.65 15.67
N PRO A 49 -1.90 -9.14 16.79
CA PRO A 49 -1.31 -8.05 17.53
C PRO A 49 0.17 -8.31 17.83
N PRO A 50 1.09 -7.42 17.42
CA PRO A 50 2.52 -7.62 17.61
C PRO A 50 2.81 -7.73 19.11
N LYS A 51 3.83 -8.50 19.47
CA LYS A 51 4.25 -8.72 20.87
C LYS A 51 5.67 -8.25 21.16
N SER A 52 6.36 -7.75 20.15
CA SER A 52 7.74 -7.31 20.26
C SER A 52 7.99 -6.02 19.47
N PRO A 53 8.94 -5.17 19.90
CA PRO A 53 9.31 -3.96 19.16
C PRO A 53 9.72 -4.25 17.70
N THR A 54 10.28 -5.43 17.42
CA THR A 54 10.64 -5.86 16.06
C THR A 54 9.40 -6.10 15.20
N GLU A 55 8.39 -6.79 15.73
CA GLU A 55 7.12 -7.01 15.03
C GLU A 55 6.36 -5.70 14.77
N ILE A 56 6.39 -4.76 15.74
CA ILE A 56 5.80 -3.44 15.54
C ILE A 56 6.48 -2.69 14.40
N ARG A 57 7.82 -2.73 14.31
CA ARG A 57 8.55 -2.12 13.19
C ARG A 57 8.17 -2.75 11.85
N SER A 58 8.04 -4.08 11.80
CA SER A 58 7.59 -4.79 10.59
C SER A 58 6.17 -4.37 10.19
N PHE A 59 5.26 -4.29 11.15
CA PHE A 59 3.89 -3.82 10.92
C PHE A 59 3.86 -2.37 10.43
N LEU A 60 4.58 -1.47 11.10
CA LEU A 60 4.67 -0.06 10.70
C LEU A 60 5.26 0.10 9.30
N GLY A 61 6.24 -0.71 8.91
CA GLY A 61 6.79 -0.71 7.55
C GLY A 61 5.75 -1.10 6.49
N LEU A 62 4.91 -2.10 6.78
CA LEU A 62 3.80 -2.48 5.91
C LEU A 62 2.72 -1.38 5.86
N ALA A 63 2.37 -0.82 7.02
CA ALA A 63 1.34 0.20 7.12
C ALA A 63 1.74 1.52 6.44
N ASP A 64 3.03 1.88 6.46
CA ASP A 64 3.54 3.09 5.80
C ASP A 64 3.39 3.03 4.27
N TYR A 65 3.44 1.82 3.68
CA TYR A 65 3.15 1.63 2.25
C TYR A 65 1.73 2.10 1.88
N TYR A 66 0.75 1.92 2.77
CA TYR A 66 -0.63 2.34 2.56
C TYR A 66 -0.98 3.70 3.15
N ARG A 67 -0.01 4.45 3.70
CA ARG A 67 -0.25 5.71 4.40
C ARG A 67 -1.03 6.75 3.60
N ARG A 68 -0.91 6.73 2.26
CA ARG A 68 -1.60 7.66 1.35
C ARG A 68 -3.12 7.48 1.36
N PHE A 69 -3.60 6.32 1.77
CA PHE A 69 -5.01 5.96 1.85
C PHE A 69 -5.58 6.10 3.27
N ILE A 70 -4.73 6.38 4.27
CA ILE A 70 -5.12 6.47 5.68
C ILE A 70 -5.03 7.93 6.11
N GLN A 71 -6.19 8.56 6.30
CA GLN A 71 -6.24 9.93 6.77
C GLN A 71 -5.61 10.04 8.17
N VAL A 72 -4.75 11.04 8.36
CA VAL A 72 -4.09 11.31 9.65
C VAL A 72 -3.22 10.15 10.17
N PHE A 73 -2.69 9.29 9.27
CA PHE A 73 -1.87 8.12 9.58
C PHE A 73 -0.80 8.35 10.66
N SER A 74 -0.06 9.45 10.55
CA SER A 74 1.01 9.76 11.51
C SER A 74 0.53 9.85 12.96
N LYS A 75 -0.66 10.42 13.22
CA LYS A 75 -1.22 10.49 14.58
C LYS A 75 -1.62 9.10 15.10
N ILE A 76 -2.15 8.25 14.23
CA ILE A 76 -2.55 6.87 14.57
C ILE A 76 -1.33 5.98 14.84
N ALA A 77 -0.26 6.13 14.03
CA ALA A 77 0.97 5.35 14.17
C ALA A 77 1.88 5.83 15.31
N THR A 78 1.65 7.02 15.87
CA THR A 78 2.45 7.61 16.95
C THR A 78 2.62 6.69 18.17
N PRO A 79 1.56 6.14 18.80
CA PRO A 79 1.70 5.24 19.94
C PRO A 79 2.53 4.00 19.60
N LEU A 80 2.30 3.38 18.43
CA LEU A 80 3.09 2.23 17.98
C LEU A 80 4.57 2.60 17.77
N THR A 81 4.84 3.78 17.23
CA THR A 81 6.22 4.27 17.02
C THR A 81 6.94 4.50 18.36
N GLN A 82 6.22 4.95 19.40
CA GLN A 82 6.76 5.11 20.75
C GLN A 82 7.23 3.77 21.33
N LEU A 83 6.44 2.70 21.15
CA LEU A 83 6.78 1.34 21.57
C LEU A 83 8.02 0.75 20.88
N THR A 84 8.51 1.39 19.80
CA THR A 84 9.76 0.97 19.13
C THR A 84 11.02 1.67 19.68
N LYS A 85 10.87 2.62 20.61
CA LYS A 85 12.00 3.34 21.22
C LYS A 85 12.76 2.43 22.20
N LYS A 86 14.04 2.74 22.40
CA LYS A 86 14.86 2.05 23.40
C LYS A 86 14.30 2.37 24.79
N ASP A 87 14.19 1.35 25.65
CA ASP A 87 13.73 1.42 27.04
C ASP A 87 12.22 1.61 27.29
N GLU A 88 11.39 1.38 26.27
CA GLU A 88 9.92 1.32 26.40
C GLU A 88 9.46 -0.09 26.80
N LYS A 89 8.53 -0.18 27.78
CA LYS A 89 8.00 -1.45 28.27
C LYS A 89 6.75 -1.82 27.49
N TYR A 90 6.80 -2.97 26.82
CA TYR A 90 5.61 -3.58 26.25
C TYR A 90 4.77 -4.18 27.39
N GLU A 91 3.59 -3.60 27.66
CA GLU A 91 2.60 -4.17 28.59
C GLU A 91 1.67 -5.17 27.89
#